data_AF-A0A9D3NUM7-F1
#
_entry.id   AF-A0A9D3NUM7-F1
#
_cell.length_a   1.000
_cell.length_b   1.000
_cell.length_c   1.000
_cell.angle_alpha   90.00
_cell.angle_beta   90.00
_cell.angle_gamma   90.00
#
_symmetry.space_group_name_H-M   'P 1'
#
loop_
_entity.id
_entity.type
_entity.pdbx_description
1 polymer ?
#
loop_
_entity_poly.entity_id
_entity_poly.type
_entity_poly.pdbx_seq_one_letter_code
_entity_poly.pdbx_strand_id
1 'polypeptide(L)'
;MLLCRVSALARRGLGARRVAAFRPALSFSSAGDAAAAPGAGAQPPGEYQDTVLLPRTHFSMKMSGQKLLDLELRIQRECGFDQLYTWQRERKAKKEFCLHDGPPYANGDAHVGHALNKILKDIHSRFEVLRGRKVHYVPGWDCHGLLN
;
A
#
# COMPACT_ATOMS: atom_id res chain seq x y z
N MET A 1 -5.18 -45.06 14.16
CA MET A 1 -4.98 -45.30 12.72
C MET A 1 -4.30 -44.06 12.13
N LEU A 2 -3.03 -43.77 12.42
CA LEU A 2 -1.80 -44.47 12.04
C LEU A 2 -1.70 -44.72 10.53
N LEU A 3 -1.15 -43.76 9.79
CA LEU A 3 -0.38 -44.03 8.58
C LEU A 3 0.92 -43.23 8.66
N CYS A 4 1.90 -43.95 9.20
CA CYS A 4 3.32 -43.66 9.15
C CYS A 4 3.85 -44.29 7.85
N ARG A 5 4.60 -43.55 7.02
CA ARG A 5 5.70 -44.14 6.23
C ARG A 5 6.88 -43.18 6.20
N VAL A 6 8.00 -43.78 6.59
CA VAL A 6 9.32 -43.25 6.85
C VAL A 6 10.20 -43.50 5.61
N SER A 7 11.32 -42.78 5.53
CA SER A 7 12.58 -43.17 4.86
C SER A 7 12.68 -42.80 3.37
N ALA A 8 13.79 -42.34 2.79
CA ALA A 8 15.16 -42.19 3.26
C ALA A 8 15.93 -41.28 2.28
N LEU A 9 16.79 -40.44 2.87
CA LEU A 9 18.23 -40.37 2.60
C LEU A 9 18.74 -40.46 1.14
N ALA A 10 19.23 -39.35 0.61
CA ALA A 10 20.29 -39.35 -0.39
C ALA A 10 21.25 -38.17 -0.16
N ARG A 11 22.36 -38.46 0.54
CA ARG A 11 23.59 -37.67 0.51
C ARG A 11 24.38 -38.08 -0.72
N ARG A 12 24.84 -37.10 -1.51
CA ARG A 12 25.98 -37.08 -2.46
C ARG A 12 25.75 -35.83 -3.32
N GLY A 13 26.68 -34.95 -3.60
CA GLY A 13 28.12 -34.90 -3.42
C GLY A 13 28.57 -33.57 -4.02
N LEU A 14 29.83 -33.22 -3.75
CA LEU A 14 30.47 -31.97 -4.12
C LEU A 14 30.31 -31.61 -5.60
N GLY A 15 30.10 -30.31 -5.84
CA GLY A 15 30.21 -29.70 -7.15
C GLY A 15 30.34 -28.18 -7.01
N ALA A 16 31.54 -27.72 -6.64
CA ALA A 16 31.90 -26.31 -6.70
C ALA A 16 31.87 -25.85 -8.16
N ARG A 17 30.72 -25.37 -8.63
CA ARG A 17 30.59 -24.66 -9.90
C ARG A 17 30.78 -23.18 -9.63
N ARG A 18 31.91 -22.64 -10.09
CA ARG A 18 32.14 -21.20 -10.25
C ARG A 18 30.97 -20.63 -11.05
N VAL A 19 30.08 -19.90 -10.40
CA VAL A 19 29.10 -19.06 -11.10
C VAL A 19 29.87 -17.85 -11.57
N ALA A 20 30.10 -17.81 -12.88
CA ALA A 20 30.66 -16.65 -13.57
C ALA A 20 29.90 -15.41 -13.12
N ALA A 21 30.66 -14.38 -12.72
CA ALA A 21 30.12 -13.06 -12.41
C ALA A 21 29.33 -12.58 -13.64
N PHE A 22 28.02 -12.68 -13.55
CA PHE A 22 27.10 -12.14 -14.54
C PHE A 22 27.14 -10.62 -14.35
N ARG A 23 28.08 -9.96 -15.05
CA ARG A 23 28.02 -8.51 -15.25
C ARG A 23 26.80 -8.28 -16.13
N PRO A 24 25.73 -7.60 -15.68
CA PRO A 24 24.79 -7.04 -16.62
C PRO A 24 25.52 -5.87 -17.26
N ALA A 25 26.12 -6.15 -18.41
CA ALA A 25 26.37 -5.12 -19.39
C ALA A 25 25.00 -4.62 -19.87
N LEU A 26 24.88 -3.29 -20.00
CA LEU A 26 23.83 -2.62 -20.76
C LEU A 26 22.46 -2.64 -20.06
N SER A 27 21.60 -1.64 -20.16
CA SER A 27 21.62 -0.34 -20.80
C SER A 27 20.37 0.34 -20.27
N PHE A 28 20.43 1.63 -20.01
CA PHE A 28 19.25 2.43 -19.67
C PHE A 28 18.31 2.45 -20.90
N SER A 29 17.15 1.79 -20.80
CA SER A 29 16.03 2.01 -21.70
C SER A 29 14.85 2.52 -20.89
N SER A 30 14.67 3.84 -20.94
CA SER A 30 13.46 4.52 -20.52
C SER A 30 12.43 4.41 -21.64
N ALA A 31 11.65 3.33 -21.66
CA ALA A 31 10.39 3.30 -22.39
C ALA A 31 9.30 3.88 -21.48
N GLY A 32 9.15 5.19 -21.55
CA GLY A 32 8.05 5.93 -20.94
C GLY A 32 7.80 7.15 -21.81
N ASP A 33 6.69 7.14 -22.54
CA ASP A 33 6.22 8.23 -23.38
C ASP A 33 6.10 9.52 -22.57
N ALA A 34 7.12 10.35 -22.67
CA ALA A 34 7.10 11.74 -22.27
C ALA A 34 7.81 12.49 -23.38
N ALA A 35 7.04 13.26 -24.14
CA ALA A 35 7.57 14.23 -25.09
C ALA A 35 8.48 15.20 -24.33
N ALA A 36 9.79 14.95 -24.38
CA ALA A 36 10.81 15.76 -23.74
C ALA A 36 11.33 16.78 -24.77
N ALA A 37 11.20 18.06 -24.43
CA ALA A 37 11.81 19.17 -25.16
C ALA A 37 13.35 19.01 -25.21
N PRO A 38 14.02 19.50 -26.27
CA PRO A 38 15.45 19.33 -26.44
C PRO A 38 16.20 20.34 -25.56
N GLY A 39 16.94 19.85 -24.57
CA GLY A 39 17.73 20.70 -23.69
C GLY A 39 18.87 19.98 -23.00
N ALA A 40 20.08 20.37 -23.39
CA ALA A 40 21.38 20.21 -22.72
C ALA A 40 22.09 18.84 -22.80
N GLY A 41 23.35 18.90 -23.26
CA GLY A 41 24.21 17.77 -23.58
C GLY A 41 24.69 16.95 -22.40
N ALA A 42 24.90 15.66 -22.65
CA ALA A 42 25.44 14.70 -21.69
C ALA A 42 26.95 14.92 -21.50
N GLN A 43 27.35 15.32 -20.29
CA GLN A 43 28.75 15.34 -19.85
C GLN A 43 29.18 13.93 -19.40
N PRO A 44 30.46 13.55 -19.55
CA PRO A 44 30.96 12.25 -19.09
C PRO A 44 30.81 12.12 -17.56
N PRO A 45 30.60 10.89 -17.05
CA PRO A 45 30.46 10.64 -15.62
C PRO A 45 31.76 11.05 -14.90
N GLY A 46 31.63 11.86 -13.85
CA GLY A 46 32.75 12.40 -13.08
C GLY A 46 33.45 11.33 -12.23
N GLU A 47 34.76 11.46 -12.08
CA GLU A 47 35.67 10.47 -11.46
C GLU A 47 35.33 10.09 -10.00
N TYR A 48 34.55 10.92 -9.29
CA TYR A 48 34.21 10.72 -7.88
C TYR A 48 32.74 10.34 -7.63
N GLN A 49 31.93 10.14 -8.68
CA GLN A 49 30.50 9.83 -8.53
C GLN A 49 30.26 8.55 -7.73
N ASP A 50 31.14 7.55 -7.89
CA ASP A 50 31.03 6.25 -7.22
C ASP A 50 31.50 6.27 -5.75
N THR A 51 32.20 7.33 -5.32
CA THR A 51 32.70 7.49 -3.94
C THR A 51 31.63 8.06 -3.00
N VAL A 52 30.54 8.62 -3.53
CA VAL A 52 29.47 9.24 -2.74
C VAL A 52 28.40 8.22 -2.37
N LEU A 53 28.15 8.06 -1.07
CA LEU A 53 27.08 7.21 -0.53
C LEU A 53 25.72 7.90 -0.66
N LEU A 54 25.15 7.89 -1.87
CA LEU A 54 23.80 8.41 -2.10
C LEU A 54 22.72 7.40 -1.64
N PRO A 55 21.60 7.89 -1.07
CA PRO A 55 20.47 7.03 -0.74
C PRO A 55 19.86 6.44 -2.02
N ARG A 56 19.72 5.12 -2.06
CA ARG A 56 19.06 4.40 -3.15
C ARG A 56 17.74 3.84 -2.63
N THR A 57 16.65 4.11 -3.35
CA THR A 57 15.32 3.62 -3.01
C THR A 57 14.60 3.13 -4.25
N HIS A 58 13.81 2.07 -4.10
CA HIS A 58 12.88 1.60 -5.13
C HIS A 58 11.56 2.40 -5.12
N PHE A 59 11.38 3.30 -4.16
CA PHE A 59 10.20 4.14 -4.05
C PHE A 59 10.20 5.24 -5.13
N SER A 60 9.18 5.23 -5.98
CA SER A 60 8.99 6.23 -7.02
C SER A 60 8.69 7.62 -6.42
N MET A 61 9.39 8.66 -6.87
CA MET A 61 9.15 10.04 -6.38
C MET A 61 7.76 10.59 -6.74
N LYS A 62 7.21 10.18 -7.89
CA LYS A 62 5.88 10.59 -8.36
C LYS A 62 5.19 9.41 -9.01
N MET A 63 3.88 9.32 -8.79
CA MET A 63 2.99 8.41 -9.51
C MET A 63 1.80 9.22 -9.97
N SER A 64 1.46 9.14 -11.26
CA SER A 64 0.35 9.87 -11.85
C SER A 64 -0.50 8.95 -12.73
N GLY A 65 -1.76 9.34 -12.91
CA GLY A 65 -2.72 8.62 -13.75
C GLY A 65 -3.09 7.24 -13.21
N GLN A 66 -3.23 6.27 -14.11
CA GLN A 66 -3.75 4.93 -13.81
C GLN A 66 -2.88 4.14 -12.83
N LYS A 67 -1.55 4.32 -12.87
CA LYS A 67 -0.62 3.60 -12.00
C LYS A 67 -0.87 3.86 -10.50
N LEU A 68 -1.41 5.03 -10.15
CA LEU A 68 -1.76 5.36 -8.76
C LEU A 68 -3.00 4.59 -8.31
N LEU A 69 -4.03 4.51 -9.17
CA LEU A 69 -5.25 3.77 -8.88
C LEU A 69 -4.97 2.27 -8.74
N ASP A 70 -4.16 1.71 -9.65
CA ASP A 70 -3.76 0.30 -9.61
C ASP A 70 -3.00 -0.03 -8.31
N LEU A 71 -2.12 0.89 -7.88
CA LEU A 71 -1.37 0.75 -6.64
C LEU A 71 -2.30 0.79 -5.42
N GLU A 72 -3.23 1.74 -5.36
CA GLU A 72 -4.19 1.86 -4.25
C GLU A 72 -5.03 0.58 -4.11
N LEU A 73 -5.58 0.09 -5.23
CA LEU A 73 -6.34 -1.17 -5.24
C LEU A 73 -5.47 -2.38 -4.86
N ARG A 74 -4.18 -2.36 -5.17
CA ARG A 74 -3.25 -3.41 -4.74
C ARG A 74 -3.01 -3.33 -3.24
N ILE A 75 -2.75 -2.14 -2.69
CA ILE A 75 -2.53 -1.93 -1.25
C ILE A 75 -3.75 -2.37 -0.44
N GLN A 76 -4.95 -1.97 -0.85
CA GLN A 76 -6.18 -2.34 -0.15
C GLN A 76 -6.36 -3.87 -0.06
N ARG A 77 -6.04 -4.58 -1.14
CA ARG A 77 -6.08 -6.04 -1.20
C ARG A 77 -4.98 -6.70 -0.35
N GLU A 78 -3.74 -6.28 -0.51
CA GLU A 78 -2.58 -6.86 0.19
C GLU A 78 -2.63 -6.60 1.70
N CYS A 79 -3.08 -5.42 2.11
CA CYS A 79 -3.21 -5.05 3.52
C CYS A 79 -4.53 -5.52 4.16
N GLY A 80 -5.43 -6.15 3.39
CA GLY A 80 -6.68 -6.72 3.91
C GLY A 80 -7.60 -5.68 4.57
N PHE A 81 -7.85 -4.56 3.90
CA PHE A 81 -8.65 -3.46 4.46
C PHE A 81 -10.05 -3.91 4.92
N ASP A 82 -10.64 -4.88 4.23
CA ASP A 82 -11.94 -5.47 4.60
C ASP A 82 -11.94 -6.10 6.00
N GLN A 83 -10.81 -6.64 6.44
CA GLN A 83 -10.66 -7.31 7.73
C GLN A 83 -10.18 -6.36 8.82
N LEU A 84 -9.70 -5.15 8.47
CA LEU A 84 -9.08 -4.21 9.41
C LEU A 84 -10.04 -3.78 10.53
N TYR A 85 -11.31 -3.58 10.20
CA TYR A 85 -12.32 -3.21 11.20
C TYR A 85 -12.58 -4.36 12.20
N THR A 86 -12.73 -5.58 11.70
CA THR A 86 -12.92 -6.78 12.54
C THR A 86 -11.70 -6.99 13.43
N TRP A 87 -10.50 -6.93 12.85
CA TRP A 87 -9.23 -7.06 13.57
C TRP A 87 -9.14 -6.09 14.75
N GLN A 88 -9.46 -4.80 14.56
CA GLN A 88 -9.37 -3.85 15.67
C GLN A 88 -10.47 -4.08 16.73
N ARG A 89 -11.65 -4.60 16.36
CA ARG A 89 -12.69 -4.99 17.34
C ARG A 89 -12.26 -6.21 18.17
N GLU A 90 -11.48 -7.14 17.62
CA GLU A 90 -11.04 -8.34 18.36
C GLU A 90 -9.85 -8.06 19.31
N ARG A 91 -9.14 -6.94 19.12
CA ARG A 91 -8.03 -6.55 20.00
C ARG A 91 -8.51 -6.34 21.44
N LYS A 92 -7.73 -6.86 22.39
CA LYS A 92 -7.90 -6.62 23.83
C LYS A 92 -7.47 -5.18 24.16
N ALA A 93 -8.39 -4.23 24.04
CA ALA A 93 -8.21 -2.84 24.48
C ALA A 93 -8.97 -2.59 25.78
N LYS A 94 -8.38 -1.79 26.69
CA LYS A 94 -9.01 -1.45 27.98
C LYS A 94 -10.09 -0.37 27.87
N LYS A 95 -10.06 0.43 26.80
CA LYS A 95 -10.94 1.58 26.60
C LYS A 95 -11.52 1.54 25.20
N GLU A 96 -12.81 1.82 25.09
CA GLU A 96 -13.54 1.91 23.82
C GLU A 96 -13.87 3.38 23.51
N PHE A 97 -13.79 3.73 22.24
CA PHE A 97 -14.17 5.02 21.68
C PHE A 97 -15.32 4.76 20.69
N CYS A 98 -16.49 5.35 20.95
CA CYS A 98 -17.67 5.20 20.09
C CYS A 98 -17.88 6.49 19.28
N LEU A 99 -17.91 6.36 17.96
CA LEU A 99 -18.19 7.45 17.04
C LEU A 99 -19.54 7.20 16.36
N HIS A 100 -20.55 7.96 16.79
CA HIS A 100 -21.85 8.00 16.13
C HIS A 100 -21.76 8.89 14.90
N ASP A 101 -21.91 8.27 13.74
CA ASP A 101 -21.88 8.97 12.47
C ASP A 101 -23.28 9.53 12.17
N GLY A 102 -23.36 10.84 11.91
CA GLY A 102 -24.59 11.46 11.42
C GLY A 102 -24.94 10.86 10.04
N PRO A 103 -26.14 10.26 9.88
CA PRO A 103 -26.50 9.58 8.64
C PRO A 103 -26.63 10.59 7.50
N PRO A 104 -25.88 10.46 6.38
CA PRO A 104 -26.16 11.25 5.19
C PRO A 104 -27.52 10.87 4.60
N TYR A 105 -28.17 11.84 3.95
CA TYR A 105 -29.36 11.56 3.17
C TYR A 105 -29.04 10.57 2.04
N ALA A 106 -29.91 9.60 1.82
CA ALA A 106 -29.78 8.62 0.75
C ALA A 106 -30.17 9.16 -0.64
N ASN A 107 -30.01 10.47 -0.86
CA ASN A 107 -30.49 11.17 -2.06
C ASN A 107 -29.31 11.64 -2.91
N GLY A 108 -29.21 11.10 -4.13
CA GLY A 108 -28.20 11.51 -5.12
C GLY A 108 -26.78 11.00 -4.85
N ASP A 109 -25.86 11.43 -5.71
CA ASP A 109 -24.46 11.00 -5.68
C ASP A 109 -23.65 11.70 -4.58
N ALA A 110 -22.63 11.00 -4.07
CA ALA A 110 -21.72 11.55 -3.08
C ALA A 110 -20.83 12.65 -3.69
N HIS A 111 -21.02 13.88 -3.21
CA HIS A 111 -20.12 15.01 -3.52
C HIS A 111 -18.93 15.11 -2.54
N VAL A 112 -18.01 16.05 -2.81
CA VAL A 112 -16.78 16.28 -2.02
C VAL A 112 -17.03 16.54 -0.52
N GLY A 113 -18.19 17.07 -0.16
CA GLY A 113 -18.56 17.31 1.23
C GLY A 113 -18.77 16.02 2.01
N HIS A 114 -19.36 15.00 1.37
CA HIS A 114 -19.43 13.65 1.94
C HIS A 114 -18.02 13.08 2.13
N ALA A 115 -17.15 13.20 1.11
CA ALA A 115 -15.78 12.71 1.19
C ALA A 115 -15.02 13.36 2.36
N LEU A 116 -15.07 14.68 2.47
CA LEU A 116 -14.42 15.42 3.56
C LEU A 116 -14.90 14.93 4.94
N ASN A 117 -16.21 14.82 5.14
CA ASN A 117 -16.80 14.37 6.40
C ASN A 117 -16.34 12.95 6.77
N LYS A 118 -16.35 12.01 5.82
CA LYS A 118 -15.95 10.62 6.07
C LYS A 118 -14.43 10.49 6.29
N ILE A 119 -13.62 11.22 5.54
CA ILE A 119 -12.15 11.21 5.71
C ILE A 119 -11.75 11.72 7.10
N LEU A 120 -12.36 12.81 7.57
CA LEU A 120 -12.06 13.35 8.91
C LEU A 120 -12.40 12.34 10.02
N LYS A 121 -13.56 11.69 9.91
CA LYS A 121 -14.00 10.63 10.84
C LYS A 121 -13.08 9.41 10.81
N ASP A 122 -12.59 9.03 9.63
CA ASP A 122 -11.64 7.92 9.46
C ASP A 122 -10.27 8.26 10.08
N ILE A 123 -9.73 9.45 9.83
CA ILE A 123 -8.45 9.90 10.43
C ILE A 123 -8.54 9.87 11.96
N HIS A 124 -9.62 10.41 12.53
CA HIS A 124 -9.81 10.39 13.98
C HIS A 124 -9.96 8.96 14.52
N SER A 125 -10.75 8.11 13.87
CA SER A 125 -10.91 6.71 14.24
C SER A 125 -9.57 5.96 14.23
N ARG A 126 -8.75 6.15 13.20
CA ARG A 126 -7.40 5.55 13.12
C ARG A 126 -6.49 6.06 14.22
N PHE A 127 -6.52 7.36 14.50
CA PHE A 127 -5.76 7.95 15.60
C PHE A 127 -6.13 7.32 16.95
N GLU A 128 -7.41 7.09 17.19
CA GLU A 128 -7.92 6.45 18.40
C GLU A 128 -7.45 4.98 18.52
N VAL A 129 -7.45 4.24 17.41
CA VAL A 129 -6.86 2.88 17.33
C VAL A 129 -5.36 2.89 17.63
N LEU A 130 -4.61 3.84 17.08
CA LEU A 130 -3.17 3.99 17.32
C LEU A 130 -2.86 4.33 18.78
N ARG A 131 -3.76 5.04 19.48
CA ARG A 131 -3.69 5.30 20.93
C ARG A 131 -4.04 4.09 21.79
N GLY A 132 -4.30 2.93 21.18
CA GLY A 132 -4.59 1.68 21.88
C GLY A 132 -6.04 1.56 22.36
N ARG A 133 -6.96 2.37 21.83
CA ARG A 133 -8.40 2.22 22.07
C ARG A 133 -9.03 1.36 20.99
N LYS A 134 -10.12 0.69 21.34
CA LYS A 134 -11.00 0.01 20.39
C LYS A 134 -12.01 1.02 19.87
N VAL A 135 -12.23 1.07 18.57
CA VAL A 135 -13.15 2.04 17.96
C VAL A 135 -14.44 1.34 17.53
N HIS A 136 -15.57 1.91 17.93
CA HIS A 136 -16.89 1.53 17.44
C HIS A 136 -17.41 2.64 16.54
N TYR A 137 -17.36 2.41 15.22
CA TYR A 137 -17.88 3.34 14.23
C TYR A 137 -19.19 2.76 13.67
N VAL A 138 -20.28 3.50 13.81
CA VAL A 138 -21.61 3.07 13.36
C VAL A 138 -22.05 4.00 12.23
N PRO A 139 -21.91 3.58 10.96
CA PRO A 139 -22.45 4.34 9.85
C PRO A 139 -23.98 4.21 9.81
N GLY A 140 -24.66 5.26 9.34
CA GLY A 140 -26.10 5.27 9.12
C GLY A 140 -26.47 5.90 7.79
N TRP A 141 -27.75 5.83 7.42
CA TRP A 141 -28.34 6.50 6.26
C TRP A 141 -29.69 7.08 6.66
N ASP A 142 -30.00 8.29 6.19
CA ASP A 142 -31.28 8.93 6.43
C ASP A 142 -32.14 8.82 5.17
N CYS A 143 -33.26 8.12 5.32
CA CYS A 143 -34.23 7.85 4.26
C CYS A 143 -35.54 8.63 4.47
N HIS A 144 -35.64 9.47 5.50
CA HIS A 144 -36.83 10.26 5.76
C HIS A 144 -36.72 11.61 5.05
N GLY A 145 -37.68 11.89 4.16
CA GLY A 145 -37.76 13.16 3.43
C GLY A 145 -38.58 13.00 2.16
N LEU A 146 -39.37 14.02 1.80
CA LEU A 146 -39.94 14.08 0.46
C LEU A 146 -38.82 14.41 -0.52
N LEU A 147 -38.57 13.48 -1.44
CA LEU A 147 -37.80 13.73 -2.65
C LEU A 147 -38.66 14.60 -3.57
N ASN A 148 -38.39 15.90 -3.62
CA ASN A 148 -38.92 16.80 -4.65
C ASN A 148 -37.89 16.96 -5.77
#